data_AF-D9QNJ0-F1
#
_entry.id   AF-D9QNJ0-F1
#
_cell.length_a   1.000
_cell.length_b   1.000
_cell.length_c   1.000
_cell.angle_alpha   90.00
_cell.angle_beta   90.00
_cell.angle_gamma   90.00
#
_symmetry.space_group_name_H-M   'P 1'
#
loop_
_entity.id
_entity.type
_entity.pdbx_description
1 polymer ?
#
loop_
_entity_poly.entity_id
_entity_poly.type
_entity_poly.pdbx_seq_one_letter_code
_entity_poly.pdbx_strand_id
1 'polypeptide(L)'
;MVDLSLRLNPVTLDRLKAGLRLTAPDIKSSHRVEALARALGFSTNAELRVRLSAGAVGPCPINPEAFRLYLADHGFNAPPSVILRAVAHAITLGAMDRDERLHLWGWGCGRPERGSGGAWETPYQHYDRFLRYREELTSIRVAEQVLRAIALLSRVPATRTIRPDTDSYRLKHIAENFPCAYPGGEALGPGYVANGPLIVAAIHLGFVYKTGRDRDGWEWPNVTFNMSQKHLLELDIACRPNGARAQARRRKLEPRRYGSLWPRLHAA
;
A
#
# COMPACT_ATOMS: atom_id res chain seq x y z
N MET A 1 -0.60 -13.78 -0.80
CA MET A 1 -2.06 -13.53 -0.78
C MET A 1 -2.31 -12.26 0.00
N VAL A 2 -3.23 -11.43 -0.45
CA VAL A 2 -3.61 -10.20 0.24
C VAL A 2 -4.72 -10.51 1.24
N ASP A 3 -4.51 -10.14 2.50
CA ASP A 3 -5.52 -10.16 3.56
C ASP A 3 -5.74 -8.72 4.05
N LEU A 4 -6.99 -8.35 4.26
CA LEU A 4 -7.40 -6.98 4.60
C LEU A 4 -8.39 -7.01 5.74
N SER A 5 -8.22 -6.06 6.66
CA SER A 5 -9.20 -5.76 7.69
C SER A 5 -9.45 -4.26 7.71
N LEU A 6 -10.70 -3.85 7.90
CA LEU A 6 -11.04 -2.43 7.98
C LEU A 6 -11.91 -2.16 9.19
N ARG A 7 -11.66 -1.02 9.85
CA ARG A 7 -12.59 -0.51 10.86
C ARG A 7 -13.78 0.09 10.13
N LEU A 8 -14.97 -0.38 10.47
CA LEU A 8 -16.18 0.02 9.77
C LEU A 8 -16.92 1.13 10.52
N ASN A 9 -17.23 2.20 9.79
CA ASN A 9 -18.06 3.32 10.22
C ASN A 9 -18.88 3.82 9.01
N PRO A 10 -19.83 4.76 9.18
CA PRO A 10 -20.66 5.23 8.07
C PRO A 10 -19.85 5.78 6.88
N VAL A 11 -18.82 6.59 7.14
CA VAL A 11 -17.95 7.16 6.10
C VAL A 11 -17.23 6.08 5.29
N THR A 12 -16.67 5.08 5.97
CA THR A 12 -15.96 3.97 5.34
C THR A 12 -16.92 3.10 4.55
N LEU A 13 -18.13 2.85 5.06
CA LEU A 13 -19.16 2.12 4.32
C LEU A 13 -19.56 2.86 3.03
N ASP A 14 -19.74 4.17 3.07
CA ASP A 14 -20.10 4.94 1.88
C ASP A 14 -18.98 4.97 0.85
N ARG A 15 -17.72 5.02 1.30
CA ARG A 15 -16.54 4.85 0.43
C ARG A 15 -16.48 3.47 -0.21
N LEU A 16 -16.75 2.41 0.54
CA LEU A 16 -16.81 1.04 -0.01
C LEU A 16 -17.90 0.93 -1.08
N LYS A 17 -19.08 1.50 -0.82
CA LYS A 17 -20.16 1.55 -1.81
C LYS A 17 -19.76 2.35 -3.05
N ALA A 18 -19.11 3.51 -2.89
CA ALA A 18 -18.62 4.32 -4.00
C ALA A 18 -17.56 3.56 -4.82
N GLY A 19 -16.60 2.93 -4.15
CA GLY A 19 -15.60 2.07 -4.79
C GLY A 19 -16.23 0.92 -5.58
N LEU A 20 -17.24 0.25 -5.02
CA LEU A 20 -17.96 -0.82 -5.72
C LEU A 20 -18.76 -0.33 -6.95
N ARG A 21 -19.22 0.92 -6.96
CA ARG A 21 -19.83 1.49 -8.18
C ARG A 21 -18.79 1.63 -9.30
N LEU A 22 -17.54 1.90 -8.95
CA LEU A 22 -16.43 2.02 -9.90
C LEU A 22 -15.89 0.65 -10.35
N THR A 23 -15.82 -0.32 -9.44
CA THR A 23 -15.24 -1.66 -9.74
C THR A 23 -16.24 -2.67 -10.28
N ALA A 24 -17.54 -2.46 -10.06
CA ALA A 24 -18.60 -3.33 -10.54
C ALA A 24 -19.83 -2.52 -11.00
N PRO A 25 -19.70 -1.65 -12.01
CA PRO A 25 -20.78 -0.77 -12.45
C PRO A 25 -22.03 -1.53 -12.90
N ASP A 26 -21.85 -2.70 -13.51
CA ASP A 26 -22.92 -3.52 -14.11
C ASP A 26 -23.73 -4.34 -13.10
N ILE A 27 -23.25 -4.47 -11.86
CA ILE A 27 -23.98 -5.18 -10.80
C ILE A 27 -25.01 -4.23 -10.21
N LYS A 28 -26.28 -4.65 -10.14
CA LYS A 28 -27.36 -3.85 -9.54
C LYS A 28 -26.99 -3.39 -8.12
N SER A 29 -27.35 -2.16 -7.78
CA SER A 29 -27.01 -1.55 -6.48
C SER A 29 -27.42 -2.39 -5.27
N SER A 30 -28.60 -3.02 -5.32
CA SER A 30 -29.10 -3.91 -4.26
C SER A 30 -28.20 -5.12 -4.03
N HIS A 31 -27.70 -5.75 -5.10
CA HIS A 31 -26.79 -6.89 -4.99
C HIS A 31 -25.39 -6.45 -4.56
N ARG A 32 -24.90 -5.29 -5.01
CA ARG A 32 -23.60 -4.75 -4.54
C ARG A 32 -23.57 -4.55 -3.03
N VAL A 33 -24.62 -3.94 -2.45
CA VAL A 33 -24.65 -3.66 -1.01
C VAL A 33 -24.84 -4.93 -0.18
N GLU A 34 -25.59 -5.91 -0.69
CA GLU A 34 -25.71 -7.19 0.01
C GLU A 34 -24.43 -8.02 -0.06
N ALA A 35 -23.81 -8.13 -1.24
CA ALA A 35 -22.52 -8.77 -1.40
C ALA A 35 -21.46 -8.13 -0.48
N LEU A 36 -21.46 -6.80 -0.37
CA LEU A 36 -20.58 -6.06 0.52
C LEU A 36 -20.82 -6.43 1.99
N ALA A 37 -22.08 -6.53 2.43
CA ALA A 37 -22.40 -6.94 3.80
C ALA A 37 -21.88 -8.35 4.10
N ARG A 38 -22.08 -9.30 3.18
CA ARG A 38 -21.52 -10.66 3.29
C ARG A 38 -19.99 -10.64 3.37
N ALA A 39 -19.35 -9.83 2.53
CA ALA A 39 -17.89 -9.66 2.54
C ALA A 39 -17.35 -9.13 3.87
N LEU A 40 -18.15 -8.32 4.57
CA LEU A 40 -17.82 -7.74 5.88
C LEU A 40 -18.18 -8.67 7.05
N GLY A 41 -18.67 -9.88 6.78
CA GLY A 41 -19.05 -10.87 7.79
C GLY A 41 -20.46 -10.74 8.34
N PHE A 42 -21.33 -9.94 7.73
CA PHE A 42 -22.73 -9.79 8.12
C PHE A 42 -23.62 -10.71 7.32
N SER A 43 -24.74 -11.13 7.90
CA SER A 43 -25.74 -11.95 7.22
C SER A 43 -26.61 -11.13 6.28
N THR A 44 -26.79 -9.84 6.49
CA THR A 44 -27.53 -8.98 5.55
C THR A 44 -27.04 -7.54 5.63
N ASN A 45 -27.33 -6.73 4.60
CA ASN A 45 -27.13 -5.29 4.61
C ASN A 45 -28.05 -4.61 5.64
N ALA A 46 -29.21 -5.18 5.95
CA ALA A 46 -30.05 -4.71 7.05
C ALA A 46 -29.33 -4.86 8.40
N GLU A 47 -28.76 -6.05 8.68
CA GLU A 47 -27.98 -6.31 9.89
C GLU A 47 -26.76 -5.38 9.99
N LEU A 48 -26.00 -5.24 8.90
CA LEU A 48 -24.88 -4.32 8.78
C LEU A 48 -25.27 -2.89 9.19
N ARG A 49 -26.40 -2.40 8.70
CA ARG A 49 -26.89 -1.04 8.98
C ARG A 49 -27.30 -0.89 10.45
N VAL A 50 -28.00 -1.86 11.01
CA VAL A 50 -28.38 -1.86 12.44
C VAL A 50 -27.13 -1.84 13.32
N ARG A 51 -26.15 -2.70 13.02
CA ARG A 51 -24.89 -2.76 13.76
C ARG A 51 -24.14 -1.43 13.72
N LEU A 52 -24.11 -0.79 12.55
CA LEU A 52 -23.47 0.51 12.38
C LEU A 52 -24.20 1.65 13.09
N SER A 53 -25.53 1.62 13.14
CA SER A 53 -26.29 2.61 13.93
C SER A 53 -26.06 2.46 15.43
N ALA A 54 -25.72 1.26 15.90
CA ALA A 54 -25.38 1.02 17.31
C ALA A 54 -23.96 1.50 17.68
N GLY A 55 -23.13 1.86 16.69
CA GLY A 55 -21.80 2.39 16.90
C GLY A 55 -20.78 1.91 15.87
N ALA A 56 -19.55 2.42 15.99
CA ALA A 56 -18.46 1.95 15.14
C ALA A 56 -18.17 0.47 15.41
N VAL A 57 -18.12 -0.32 14.34
CA VAL A 57 -17.76 -1.74 14.44
C VAL A 57 -16.24 -1.83 14.44
N GLY A 58 -15.71 -2.80 15.19
CA GLY A 58 -14.28 -3.09 15.24
C GLY A 58 -13.68 -3.44 13.87
N PRO A 59 -12.41 -3.86 13.83
CA PRO A 59 -11.81 -4.38 12.60
C PRO A 59 -12.62 -5.55 12.05
N CYS A 60 -13.15 -5.39 10.83
CA CYS A 60 -13.83 -6.45 10.09
C CYS A 60 -12.83 -7.03 9.07
N PRO A 61 -12.43 -8.30 9.19
CA PRO A 61 -11.70 -8.97 8.12
C PRO A 61 -12.59 -9.04 6.88
N ILE A 62 -12.00 -8.82 5.71
CA ILE A 62 -12.71 -8.90 4.44
C ILE A 62 -12.71 -10.34 3.98
N ASN A 63 -13.89 -10.85 3.63
CA ASN A 63 -14.10 -12.15 3.02
C ASN A 63 -14.52 -11.99 1.54
N PRO A 64 -13.57 -11.95 0.60
CA PRO A 64 -13.88 -11.83 -0.82
C PRO A 64 -14.64 -13.04 -1.38
N GLU A 65 -14.53 -14.20 -0.74
CA GLU A 65 -15.23 -15.40 -1.17
C GLU A 65 -16.73 -15.31 -0.85
N ALA A 66 -17.09 -14.81 0.32
CA ALA A 66 -18.50 -14.53 0.65
C ALA A 66 -19.14 -13.50 -0.30
N PHE A 67 -18.37 -12.49 -0.72
CA PHE A 67 -18.79 -11.53 -1.74
C PHE A 67 -19.08 -12.24 -3.08
N ARG A 68 -18.14 -13.07 -3.54
CA ARG A 68 -18.22 -13.78 -4.82
C ARG A 68 -19.37 -14.78 -4.83
N LEU A 69 -19.52 -15.59 -3.79
CA LEU A 69 -20.57 -16.60 -3.68
C LEU A 69 -21.96 -15.99 -3.74
N TYR A 70 -22.21 -14.94 -2.94
CA TYR A 70 -23.50 -14.24 -2.98
C TYR A 70 -23.83 -13.73 -4.38
N LEU A 71 -22.86 -13.13 -5.09
CA LEU A 71 -23.10 -12.60 -6.43
C LEU A 71 -23.36 -13.72 -7.46
N ALA A 72 -22.62 -14.82 -7.37
CA ALA A 72 -22.80 -15.98 -8.24
C ALA A 72 -24.20 -16.59 -8.10
N ASP A 73 -24.70 -16.73 -6.87
CA ASP A 73 -26.05 -17.22 -6.58
C ASP A 73 -27.17 -16.35 -7.19
N HIS A 74 -26.85 -15.09 -7.51
CA HIS A 74 -27.77 -14.13 -8.12
C HIS A 74 -27.44 -13.87 -9.61
N GLY A 75 -26.65 -14.73 -10.24
CA GLY A 75 -26.34 -14.67 -11.67
C GLY A 75 -25.30 -13.63 -12.08
N PHE A 76 -24.56 -13.05 -11.12
CA PHE A 76 -23.47 -12.13 -11.40
C PHE A 76 -22.11 -12.83 -11.26
N ASN A 77 -21.24 -12.64 -12.25
CA ASN A 77 -19.85 -13.08 -12.15
C ASN A 77 -18.96 -11.90 -11.70
N ALA A 78 -18.35 -12.01 -10.52
CA ALA A 78 -17.45 -10.98 -9.99
C ALA A 78 -16.25 -11.62 -9.29
N PRO A 79 -15.02 -11.42 -9.76
CA PRO A 79 -13.84 -11.98 -9.11
C PRO A 79 -13.56 -11.30 -7.76
N PRO A 80 -12.84 -11.96 -6.83
CA PRO A 80 -12.41 -11.39 -5.55
C PRO A 80 -11.71 -10.02 -5.66
N SER A 81 -11.02 -9.76 -6.78
CA SER A 81 -10.33 -8.51 -7.05
C SER A 81 -11.27 -7.29 -7.05
N VAL A 82 -12.55 -7.46 -7.40
CA VAL A 82 -13.55 -6.36 -7.44
C VAL A 82 -13.74 -5.72 -6.07
N ILE A 83 -13.99 -6.53 -5.03
CA ILE A 83 -14.21 -6.03 -3.67
C ILE A 83 -12.90 -5.53 -3.07
N LEU A 84 -11.78 -6.23 -3.31
CA LEU A 84 -10.48 -5.83 -2.77
C LEU A 84 -9.99 -4.49 -3.33
N ARG A 85 -10.24 -4.21 -4.62
CA ARG A 85 -9.97 -2.88 -5.21
C ARG A 85 -10.83 -1.78 -4.56
N ALA A 86 -12.11 -2.04 -4.31
CA ALA A 86 -13.00 -1.10 -3.61
C ALA A 86 -12.55 -0.85 -2.17
N VAL A 87 -12.11 -1.89 -1.46
CA VAL A 87 -11.56 -1.77 -0.10
C VAL A 87 -10.27 -0.95 -0.10
N ALA A 88 -9.32 -1.24 -0.99
CA ALA A 88 -8.08 -0.49 -1.09
C ALA A 88 -8.32 0.99 -1.43
N HIS A 89 -9.30 1.28 -2.28
CA HIS A 89 -9.73 2.66 -2.57
C HIS A 89 -10.28 3.36 -1.32
N ALA A 90 -11.15 2.71 -0.55
CA ALA A 90 -11.65 3.25 0.71
C ALA A 90 -10.53 3.49 1.74
N ILE A 91 -9.54 2.59 1.78
CA ILE A 91 -8.32 2.74 2.60
C ILE A 91 -7.53 3.99 2.17
N THR A 92 -7.34 4.19 0.86
CA THR A 92 -6.65 5.39 0.33
C THR A 92 -7.33 6.67 0.78
N LEU A 93 -8.65 6.78 0.57
CA LEU A 93 -9.40 7.97 0.99
C LEU A 93 -9.33 8.18 2.51
N GLY A 94 -9.40 7.10 3.29
CA GLY A 94 -9.24 7.17 4.75
C GLY A 94 -7.84 7.60 5.20
N ALA A 95 -6.79 7.27 4.45
CA ALA A 95 -5.44 7.77 4.71
C ALA A 95 -5.31 9.26 4.34
N MET A 96 -5.89 9.67 3.22
CA MET A 96 -5.87 11.06 2.74
C MET A 96 -6.62 12.04 3.65
N ASP A 97 -7.65 11.59 4.37
CA ASP A 97 -8.30 12.42 5.39
C ASP A 97 -7.41 12.69 6.61
N ARG A 98 -6.56 11.71 6.96
CA ARG A 98 -5.70 11.79 8.14
C ARG A 98 -4.43 12.57 7.86
N ASP A 99 -3.99 12.60 6.61
CA ASP A 99 -2.80 13.32 6.18
C ASP A 99 -3.12 14.16 4.92
N GLU A 100 -3.31 15.45 5.15
CA GLU A 100 -3.60 16.44 4.11
C GLU A 100 -2.44 16.63 3.13
N ARG A 101 -1.22 16.16 3.46
CA ARG A 101 -0.01 16.29 2.64
C ARG A 101 0.33 15.03 1.86
N LEU A 102 -0.42 13.94 2.05
CA LEU A 102 -0.25 12.71 1.28
C LEU A 102 -0.77 12.86 -0.15
N HIS A 103 0.02 12.48 -1.15
CA HIS A 103 -0.35 12.54 -2.57
C HIS A 103 0.24 11.34 -3.34
N LEU A 104 -0.07 11.17 -4.64
CA LEU A 104 0.31 9.97 -5.40
C LEU A 104 1.82 9.66 -5.33
N TRP A 105 2.65 10.70 -5.38
CA TRP A 105 4.11 10.56 -5.47
C TRP A 105 4.83 10.61 -4.12
N GLY A 106 4.11 10.73 -2.99
CA GLY A 106 4.72 10.75 -1.68
C GLY A 106 4.01 11.66 -0.69
N TRP A 107 4.80 12.46 0.03
CA TRP A 107 4.33 13.35 1.08
C TRP A 107 4.85 14.78 0.90
N GLY A 108 4.01 15.77 1.21
CA GLY A 108 4.37 17.18 1.13
C GLY A 108 4.36 17.72 -0.29
N CYS A 109 4.87 18.93 -0.48
CA CYS A 109 4.89 19.58 -1.80
C CYS A 109 6.18 19.31 -2.58
N GLY A 110 7.25 18.83 -1.95
CA GLY A 110 8.53 18.60 -2.64
C GLY A 110 9.25 19.89 -3.01
N ARG A 111 10.19 19.79 -3.96
CA ARG A 111 10.89 20.92 -4.56
C ARG A 111 10.08 21.52 -5.71
N PRO A 112 10.17 22.84 -5.97
CA PRO A 112 9.75 23.41 -7.24
C PRO A 112 10.45 22.70 -8.40
N GLU A 113 9.73 22.46 -9.48
CA GLU A 113 10.26 21.86 -10.71
C GLU A 113 10.44 22.92 -11.79
N ARG A 114 11.22 22.59 -12.83
CA ARG A 114 11.31 23.44 -14.03
C ARG A 114 10.22 23.01 -15.01
N GLY A 115 9.44 23.97 -15.48
CA GLY A 115 8.47 23.75 -16.54
C GLY A 115 9.14 23.51 -17.91
N SER A 116 8.33 23.19 -18.92
CA SER A 116 8.79 22.96 -20.30
C SER A 116 9.53 24.16 -20.92
N GLY A 117 9.22 25.38 -20.49
CA GLY A 117 9.93 26.60 -20.89
C GLY A 117 11.21 26.90 -20.11
N GLY A 118 11.67 25.99 -19.22
CA GLY A 118 12.89 26.14 -18.43
C GLY A 118 12.78 27.05 -17.20
N ALA A 119 11.67 27.78 -17.05
CA ALA A 119 11.36 28.57 -15.86
C ALA A 119 11.03 27.68 -14.66
N TRP A 120 11.42 28.12 -13.47
CA TRP A 120 11.01 27.49 -12.21
C TRP A 120 9.52 27.71 -11.95
N GLU A 121 8.88 26.71 -11.35
CA GLU A 121 7.52 26.85 -10.85
C GLU A 121 7.39 28.04 -9.89
N THR A 122 6.30 28.80 -10.05
CA THR A 122 5.86 29.75 -9.03
C THR A 122 5.27 28.99 -7.82
N PRO A 123 5.15 29.61 -6.64
CA PRO A 123 4.51 28.97 -5.49
C PRO A 123 3.09 28.46 -5.78
N TYR A 124 2.33 29.17 -6.61
CA TYR A 124 0.98 28.74 -7.03
C TYR A 124 1.04 27.49 -7.91
N GLN A 125 1.91 27.47 -8.91
CA GLN A 125 2.08 26.31 -9.80
C GLN A 125 2.54 25.07 -9.02
N HIS A 126 3.43 25.27 -8.04
CA HIS A 126 3.91 24.23 -7.16
C HIS A 126 2.78 23.63 -6.30
N TYR A 127 1.92 24.48 -5.74
CA TYR A 127 0.74 24.04 -4.99
C TYR A 127 -0.31 23.37 -5.88
N ASP A 128 -0.57 23.90 -7.08
CA ASP A 128 -1.49 23.30 -8.05
C ASP A 128 -1.03 21.89 -8.47
N ARG A 129 0.28 21.69 -8.63
CA ARG A 129 0.86 20.36 -8.90
C ARG A 129 0.62 19.40 -7.75
N PHE A 130 0.81 19.86 -6.52
CA PHE A 130 0.48 19.08 -5.33
C PHE A 130 -1.00 18.69 -5.28
N LEU A 131 -1.93 19.62 -5.56
CA LEU A 131 -3.36 19.33 -5.61
C LEU A 131 -3.71 18.30 -6.69
N ARG A 132 -3.14 18.42 -7.89
CA ARG A 132 -3.29 17.41 -8.96
C ARG A 132 -2.82 16.04 -8.50
N TYR A 133 -1.66 15.95 -7.85
CA TYR A 133 -1.16 14.69 -7.31
C TYR A 133 -2.04 14.10 -6.20
N ARG A 134 -2.71 14.94 -5.40
CA ARG A 134 -3.72 14.47 -4.44
C ARG A 134 -4.93 13.92 -5.15
N GLU A 135 -5.43 14.61 -6.17
CA GLU A 135 -6.56 14.14 -6.98
C GLU A 135 -6.24 12.80 -7.66
N GLU A 136 -5.05 12.66 -8.26
CA GLU A 136 -4.60 11.41 -8.89
C GLU A 136 -4.60 10.22 -7.90
N LEU A 137 -4.23 10.45 -6.64
CA LEU A 137 -4.24 9.42 -5.59
C LEU A 137 -5.65 8.88 -5.31
N THR A 138 -6.69 9.69 -5.53
CA THR A 138 -8.09 9.26 -5.36
C THR A 138 -8.59 8.31 -6.44
N SER A 139 -7.84 8.12 -7.53
CA SER A 139 -8.26 7.27 -8.63
C SER A 139 -8.38 5.80 -8.22
N ILE A 140 -9.47 5.14 -8.62
CA ILE A 140 -9.65 3.69 -8.40
C ILE A 140 -8.54 2.84 -9.02
N ARG A 141 -7.86 3.37 -10.06
CA ARG A 141 -6.72 2.71 -10.72
C ARG A 141 -5.51 2.55 -9.79
N VAL A 142 -5.43 3.34 -8.72
CA VAL A 142 -4.34 3.28 -7.73
C VAL A 142 -4.53 2.14 -6.74
N ALA A 143 -5.76 1.59 -6.62
CA ALA A 143 -6.09 0.56 -5.63
C ALA A 143 -5.16 -0.66 -5.69
N GLU A 144 -4.76 -1.12 -6.87
CA GLU A 144 -3.84 -2.26 -6.99
C GLU A 144 -2.45 -1.99 -6.46
N GLN A 145 -1.96 -0.75 -6.58
CA GLN A 145 -0.66 -0.35 -6.05
C GLN A 145 -0.67 -0.44 -4.52
N VAL A 146 -1.78 0.00 -3.89
CA VAL A 146 -2.00 -0.14 -2.45
C VAL A 146 -2.07 -1.62 -2.06
N LEU A 147 -2.81 -2.45 -2.81
CA LEU A 147 -2.91 -3.89 -2.53
C LEU A 147 -1.56 -4.60 -2.63
N ARG A 148 -0.75 -4.29 -3.65
CA ARG A 148 0.64 -4.81 -3.78
C ARG A 148 1.49 -4.41 -2.58
N ALA A 149 1.43 -3.14 -2.18
CA ALA A 149 2.15 -2.64 -1.02
C ALA A 149 1.69 -3.32 0.28
N ILE A 150 0.39 -3.53 0.49
CA ILE A 150 -0.14 -4.28 1.65
C ILE A 150 0.36 -5.73 1.63
N ALA A 151 0.37 -6.38 0.47
CA ALA A 151 0.85 -7.75 0.32
C ALA A 151 2.29 -7.92 0.82
N LEU A 152 3.16 -6.96 0.50
CA LEU A 152 4.54 -6.92 1.00
C LEU A 152 4.58 -6.55 2.50
N LEU A 153 4.00 -5.41 2.86
CA LEU A 153 4.18 -4.80 4.17
C LEU A 153 3.54 -5.60 5.31
N SER A 154 2.51 -6.40 5.02
CA SER A 154 1.96 -7.36 5.99
C SER A 154 2.96 -8.44 6.44
N ARG A 155 4.08 -8.60 5.72
CA ARG A 155 5.18 -9.52 6.09
C ARG A 155 6.26 -8.86 6.95
N VAL A 156 6.12 -7.57 7.24
CA VAL A 156 7.14 -6.79 7.94
C VAL A 156 6.64 -6.49 9.36
N PRO A 157 7.32 -6.94 10.41
CA PRO A 157 6.94 -6.59 11.76
C PRO A 157 7.30 -5.13 12.06
N ALA A 158 6.42 -4.46 12.79
CA ALA A 158 6.67 -3.13 13.34
C ALA A 158 7.73 -3.17 14.44
N THR A 159 8.48 -2.08 14.57
CA THR A 159 9.45 -1.85 15.64
C THR A 159 8.99 -0.71 16.55
N ARG A 160 9.54 -0.63 17.76
CA ARG A 160 9.20 0.45 18.70
C ARG A 160 9.64 1.84 18.20
N THR A 161 10.76 1.92 17.49
CA THR A 161 11.32 3.17 17.00
C THR A 161 11.41 3.17 15.48
N ILE A 162 11.33 4.37 14.90
CA ILE A 162 11.61 4.61 13.48
C ILE A 162 13.11 4.47 13.28
N ARG A 163 13.50 3.65 12.29
CA ARG A 163 14.90 3.39 11.98
C ARG A 163 15.27 4.09 10.67
N PRO A 164 16.55 4.46 10.49
CA PRO A 164 17.04 4.80 9.15
C PRO A 164 16.79 3.65 8.17
N ASP A 165 16.89 3.89 6.86
CA ASP A 165 16.96 2.80 5.87
C ASP A 165 15.66 1.96 5.69
N THR A 166 14.55 2.48 6.22
CA THR A 166 13.16 2.00 6.07
C THR A 166 12.32 3.02 5.30
N ASP A 167 12.95 3.74 4.37
CA ASP A 167 12.31 4.81 3.60
C ASP A 167 11.35 4.27 2.53
N SER A 168 10.28 5.02 2.27
CA SER A 168 9.22 4.65 1.35
C SER A 168 9.72 4.46 -0.10
N TYR A 169 10.77 5.17 -0.52
CA TYR A 169 11.34 5.04 -1.87
C TYR A 169 11.96 3.66 -2.09
N ARG A 170 12.79 3.20 -1.14
CA ARG A 170 13.31 1.83 -1.20
C ARG A 170 12.19 0.81 -1.14
N LEU A 171 11.24 1.00 -0.23
CA LEU A 171 10.16 0.05 0.00
C LEU A 171 9.26 -0.12 -1.23
N LYS A 172 8.95 0.95 -1.98
CA LYS A 172 8.17 0.83 -3.22
C LYS A 172 8.86 -0.08 -4.23
N HIS A 173 10.18 -0.03 -4.36
CA HIS A 173 10.91 -0.91 -5.28
C HIS A 173 10.90 -2.38 -4.84
N ILE A 174 10.83 -2.65 -3.53
CA ILE A 174 10.62 -4.02 -3.06
C ILE A 174 9.20 -4.47 -3.41
N ALA A 175 8.19 -3.62 -3.19
CA ALA A 175 6.78 -3.92 -3.48
C ALA A 175 6.53 -4.14 -4.97
N GLU A 176 7.19 -3.35 -5.83
CA GLU A 176 7.13 -3.48 -7.29
C GLU A 176 7.53 -4.88 -7.78
N ASN A 177 8.46 -5.51 -7.07
CA ASN A 177 9.03 -6.82 -7.42
C ASN A 177 8.47 -7.96 -6.56
N PHE A 178 7.54 -7.69 -5.63
CA PHE A 178 7.01 -8.68 -4.72
C PHE A 178 5.94 -9.55 -5.41
N PRO A 179 6.15 -10.87 -5.56
CA PRO A 179 5.15 -11.76 -6.15
C PRO A 179 3.93 -11.86 -5.23
N CYS A 180 2.76 -11.52 -5.74
CA CYS A 180 1.53 -11.61 -4.98
C CYS A 180 0.32 -11.86 -5.86
N ALA A 181 -0.71 -12.43 -5.25
CA ALA A 181 -1.96 -12.80 -5.90
C ALA A 181 -3.14 -12.47 -4.99
N TYR A 182 -4.29 -12.24 -5.62
CA TYR A 182 -5.59 -12.20 -4.96
C TYR A 182 -5.93 -13.56 -4.35
N PRO A 183 -6.84 -13.62 -3.35
CA PRO A 183 -7.51 -14.86 -3.01
C PRO A 183 -8.14 -15.48 -4.27
N GLY A 184 -7.95 -16.79 -4.47
CA GLY A 184 -8.36 -17.48 -5.71
C GLY A 184 -7.26 -17.56 -6.79
N GLY A 185 -6.09 -16.96 -6.58
CA GLY A 185 -4.90 -17.21 -7.40
C GLY A 185 -4.68 -16.25 -8.58
N GLU A 186 -5.61 -15.33 -8.86
CA GLU A 186 -5.41 -14.26 -9.84
C GLU A 186 -4.16 -13.44 -9.48
N ALA A 187 -3.24 -13.28 -10.42
CA ALA A 187 -2.00 -12.53 -10.20
C ALA A 187 -2.28 -11.05 -9.93
N LEU A 188 -1.59 -10.49 -8.93
CA LEU A 188 -1.67 -9.07 -8.57
C LEU A 188 -0.34 -8.36 -8.83
N GLY A 189 0.79 -9.00 -8.53
CA GLY A 189 2.13 -8.47 -8.73
C GLY A 189 3.11 -9.57 -9.12
N PRO A 190 4.30 -9.25 -9.66
CA PRO A 190 4.96 -7.94 -9.71
C PRO A 190 4.25 -6.85 -10.55
N GLY A 191 4.48 -5.57 -10.23
CA GLY A 191 3.88 -4.44 -10.96
C GLY A 191 4.15 -3.09 -10.29
N TYR A 192 4.04 -2.00 -11.04
CA TYR A 192 4.38 -0.65 -10.55
C TYR A 192 3.66 -0.27 -9.24
N VAL A 193 4.37 0.41 -8.34
CA VAL A 193 3.86 0.97 -7.08
C VAL A 193 4.44 2.37 -6.90
N ALA A 194 3.60 3.39 -6.96
CA ALA A 194 4.01 4.74 -6.60
C ALA A 194 4.26 4.87 -5.09
N ASN A 195 5.00 5.91 -4.71
CA ASN A 195 5.42 6.11 -3.33
C ASN A 195 4.23 6.40 -2.39
N GLY A 196 3.26 7.21 -2.82
CA GLY A 196 2.05 7.53 -2.05
C GLY A 196 1.22 6.29 -1.68
N PRO A 197 0.87 5.41 -2.64
CA PRO A 197 0.18 4.15 -2.39
C PRO A 197 0.89 3.23 -1.38
N LEU A 198 2.22 3.21 -1.38
CA LEU A 198 2.98 2.50 -0.36
C LEU A 198 2.81 3.17 1.03
N ILE A 199 2.86 4.49 1.10
CA ILE A 199 2.63 5.22 2.36
C ILE A 199 1.20 4.95 2.88
N VAL A 200 0.19 4.96 2.00
CA VAL A 200 -1.20 4.58 2.31
C VAL A 200 -1.26 3.19 2.95
N ALA A 201 -0.62 2.19 2.32
CA ALA A 201 -0.57 0.82 2.84
C ALA A 201 0.10 0.74 4.22
N ALA A 202 1.19 1.48 4.43
CA ALA A 202 1.89 1.51 5.70
C ALA A 202 1.04 2.15 6.81
N ILE A 203 0.38 3.28 6.53
CA ILE A 203 -0.55 3.94 7.47
C ILE A 203 -1.70 2.98 7.83
N HIS A 204 -2.25 2.29 6.83
CA HIS A 204 -3.34 1.33 7.04
C HIS A 204 -2.95 0.19 7.99
N LEU A 205 -1.74 -0.33 7.84
CA LEU A 205 -1.20 -1.40 8.69
C LEU A 205 -0.71 -0.90 10.06
N GLY A 206 -0.88 0.39 10.37
CA GLY A 206 -0.55 0.96 11.67
C GLY A 206 0.94 1.28 11.88
N PHE A 207 1.74 1.34 10.81
CA PHE A 207 3.11 1.83 10.93
C PHE A 207 3.13 3.33 11.21
N VAL A 208 3.99 3.72 12.13
CA VAL A 208 4.31 5.12 12.43
C VAL A 208 5.42 5.57 11.50
N TYR A 209 5.33 6.79 11.00
CA TYR A 209 6.31 7.36 10.09
C TYR A 209 6.84 8.72 10.55
N LYS A 210 8.00 9.07 10.00
CA LYS A 210 8.64 10.37 10.15
C LYS A 210 8.91 10.95 8.77
N THR A 211 8.58 12.22 8.62
CA THR A 211 8.83 13.02 7.42
C THR A 211 10.19 13.72 7.53
N GLY A 212 10.68 14.24 6.43
CA GLY A 212 11.97 14.93 6.37
C GLY A 212 11.88 16.22 5.57
N ARG A 213 12.95 17.00 5.70
CA ARG A 213 13.27 18.08 4.76
C ARG A 213 14.61 17.79 4.13
N ASP A 214 14.81 18.26 2.92
CA ASP A 214 16.12 18.25 2.29
C ASP A 214 17.03 19.37 2.84
N ARG A 215 18.24 19.46 2.27
CA ARG A 215 19.26 20.44 2.67
C ARG A 215 18.83 21.89 2.42
N ASP A 216 17.91 22.10 1.49
CA ASP A 216 17.41 23.41 1.09
C ASP A 216 16.12 23.77 1.85
N GLY A 217 15.68 22.92 2.77
CA GLY A 217 14.51 23.12 3.61
C GLY A 217 13.19 22.69 2.96
N TRP A 218 13.19 22.12 1.76
CA TRP A 218 11.98 21.62 1.11
C TRP A 218 11.54 20.29 1.70
N GLU A 219 10.24 20.05 1.68
CA GLU A 219 9.65 18.80 2.16
C GLU A 219 10.15 17.62 1.32
N TRP A 220 10.61 16.57 1.99
CA TRP A 220 11.09 15.38 1.32
C TRP A 220 9.91 14.44 1.03
N PRO A 221 9.70 14.03 -0.24
CA PRO A 221 8.54 13.22 -0.62
C PRO A 221 8.55 11.81 -0.02
N ASN A 222 9.71 11.35 0.46
CA ASN A 222 9.84 10.03 1.07
C ASN A 222 9.72 10.12 2.59
N VAL A 223 9.09 9.13 3.19
CA VAL A 223 8.95 9.02 4.65
C VAL A 223 9.67 7.77 5.16
N THR A 224 10.01 7.74 6.43
CA THR A 224 10.67 6.59 7.08
C THR A 224 9.76 5.97 8.12
N PHE A 225 9.72 4.64 8.19
CA PHE A 225 8.78 3.90 9.04
C PHE A 225 9.44 3.16 10.20
N ASN A 226 8.67 2.85 11.24
CA ASN A 226 9.05 1.95 12.32
C ASN A 226 8.97 0.47 11.90
N MET A 227 9.80 0.07 10.94
CA MET A 227 9.82 -1.28 10.38
C MET A 227 11.10 -2.06 10.71
N SER A 228 11.00 -3.38 10.77
CA SER A 228 12.16 -4.26 10.94
C SER A 228 13.08 -4.26 9.71
N GLN A 229 14.24 -3.60 9.82
CA GLN A 229 15.26 -3.56 8.76
C GLN A 229 15.73 -4.96 8.32
N LYS A 230 15.82 -5.92 9.26
CA LYS A 230 16.23 -7.30 8.96
C LYS A 230 15.25 -7.97 7.99
N HIS A 231 13.96 -7.91 8.29
CA HIS A 231 12.92 -8.49 7.42
C HIS A 231 12.88 -7.78 6.06
N LEU A 232 13.01 -6.46 6.05
CA LEU A 232 13.07 -5.70 4.80
C LEU A 232 14.28 -6.07 3.95
N LEU A 233 15.44 -6.31 4.56
CA LEU A 233 16.62 -6.79 3.83
C LEU A 233 16.41 -8.18 3.24
N GLU A 234 15.81 -9.10 4.01
CA GLU A 234 15.50 -10.45 3.53
C GLU A 234 14.51 -10.42 2.36
N LEU A 235 13.45 -9.62 2.46
CA LEU A 235 12.47 -9.42 1.39
C LEU A 235 13.09 -8.76 0.15
N ASP A 236 13.90 -7.71 0.32
CA ASP A 236 14.61 -7.05 -0.78
C ASP A 236 15.50 -8.04 -1.55
N ILE A 237 16.26 -8.87 -0.83
CA ILE A 237 17.12 -9.90 -1.46
C ILE A 237 16.28 -10.94 -2.20
N ALA A 238 15.17 -11.39 -1.61
CA ALA A 238 14.30 -12.38 -2.22
C ALA A 238 13.62 -11.85 -3.51
N CYS A 239 13.13 -10.60 -3.48
CA CYS A 239 12.39 -10.00 -4.60
C CYS A 239 13.32 -9.41 -5.66
N ARG A 240 14.51 -8.96 -5.27
CA ARG A 240 15.51 -8.30 -6.13
C ARG A 240 16.88 -8.97 -5.93
N PRO A 241 17.04 -10.24 -6.37
CA PRO A 241 18.26 -11.01 -6.13
C PRO A 241 19.52 -10.40 -6.74
N ASN A 242 19.37 -9.56 -7.77
CA ASN A 242 20.45 -8.81 -8.41
C ASN A 242 20.57 -7.35 -7.94
N GLY A 243 19.75 -6.93 -6.97
CA GLY A 243 19.81 -5.58 -6.41
C GLY A 243 21.09 -5.34 -5.60
N ALA A 244 21.43 -4.06 -5.39
CA ALA A 244 22.66 -3.64 -4.73
C ALA A 244 22.88 -4.30 -3.36
N ARG A 245 21.82 -4.51 -2.56
CA ARG A 245 21.93 -5.15 -1.24
C ARG A 245 22.18 -6.65 -1.30
N ALA A 246 21.59 -7.35 -2.27
CA ALA A 246 21.87 -8.76 -2.50
C ALA A 246 23.31 -8.95 -2.98
N GLN A 247 23.81 -8.08 -3.86
CA GLN A 247 25.20 -8.07 -4.28
C GLN A 247 26.15 -7.75 -3.11
N ALA A 248 25.84 -6.74 -2.28
CA ALA A 248 26.64 -6.40 -1.10
C ALA A 248 26.70 -7.55 -0.07
N ARG A 249 25.60 -8.28 0.14
CA ARG A 249 25.59 -9.48 1.00
C ARG A 249 26.46 -10.59 0.41
N ARG A 250 26.39 -10.84 -0.90
CA ARG A 250 27.27 -11.81 -1.59
C ARG A 250 28.75 -11.45 -1.41
N ARG A 251 29.13 -10.19 -1.68
CA ARG A 251 30.50 -9.68 -1.47
C ARG A 251 31.00 -9.80 -0.03
N LYS A 252 30.12 -9.70 0.98
CA LYS A 252 30.50 -9.92 2.40
C LYS A 252 30.66 -11.41 2.75
N LEU A 253 30.00 -12.32 2.03
CA LEU A 253 30.09 -13.76 2.26
C LEU A 253 31.24 -14.41 1.48
N GLU A 254 31.67 -13.83 0.35
CA GLU A 254 32.81 -14.29 -0.45
C GLU A 254 34.12 -14.39 0.36
N PRO A 255 34.57 -13.39 1.13
CA PRO A 255 35.76 -13.49 1.99
C PRO A 255 35.65 -14.57 3.07
N ARG A 256 34.41 -14.89 3.51
CA ARG A 256 34.17 -15.96 4.50
C ARG A 256 34.18 -17.36 3.87
N ARG A 257 33.91 -17.48 2.57
CA ARG A 257 34.10 -18.72 1.81
C ARG A 257 35.56 -19.03 1.52
N TYR A 258 36.41 -18.01 1.41
CA TYR A 258 37.85 -18.14 1.19
C TYR A 258 38.70 -17.85 2.44
N GLY A 259 38.09 -17.86 3.62
CA GLY A 259 38.68 -17.53 4.92
C GLY A 259 39.71 -18.53 5.48
N SER A 260 40.42 -19.26 4.61
CA SER A 260 41.60 -20.07 4.98
C SER A 260 42.73 -20.07 3.94
N LEU A 261 42.69 -19.23 2.90
CA LEU A 261 43.72 -19.21 1.85
C LEU A 261 44.73 -18.04 1.94
N TRP A 262 44.78 -17.33 3.06
CA TRP A 262 45.95 -16.50 3.35
C TRP A 262 47.04 -17.36 3.99
N PRO A 263 48.27 -17.44 3.43
CA PRO A 263 49.35 -18.22 4.01
C PRO A 263 49.67 -17.67 5.40
N ARG A 264 49.66 -18.54 6.42
CA ARG A 264 50.35 -18.28 7.68
C ARG A 264 51.84 -18.19 7.35
N LEU A 265 52.35 -16.98 7.13
CA LEU A 265 53.78 -16.70 7.19
C LEU A 265 54.22 -16.87 8.64
N HIS A 266 54.51 -18.12 9.02
CA HIS A 266 55.24 -18.41 10.23
C HIS A 266 56.73 -18.14 9.98
N ALA A 267 57.23 -17.17 10.74
CA ALA A 267 58.56 -17.02 11.32
C ALA A 267 59.70 -17.88 10.76
N ALA A 268 60.74 -17.19 10.28
CA ALA A 268 62.13 -17.61 10.39
C ALA A 268 62.83 -16.69 11.40
#